data_AF-A0A5N5DU03-F1
#
_entry.id   AF-A0A5N5DU03-F1
#
_cell.length_a   1.000
_cell.length_b   1.000
_cell.length_c   1.000
_cell.angle_alpha   90.00
_cell.angle_beta   90.00
_cell.angle_gamma   90.00
#
_symmetry.space_group_name_H-M   'P 1'
#
loop_
_entity.id
_entity.type
_entity.pdbx_description
1 polymer ?
#
loop_
_entity_poly.entity_id
_entity_poly.type
_entity_poly.pdbx_seq_one_letter_code
_entity_poly.pdbx_strand_id
1 'polypeptide(L)'
;MDSARGRRTKLAAAGLIIAVAAAGAIGVSKFITANSPSVVVEENSSSGQREQRNPACEPLLSDSEVATSPDTANTSTRLTKIVQTAADLLRVNGAAWGPQVAVGSELSIEEAFEHAGSVPGDAMVAEMEWLRQAQRDGLYDGADQSLDSLVRHIDSTTISDLDLVDHLGPNWQAAIDVIGTVAANGFDEYVSMVRASPAMRATDALDIRSALRGKAVALGFEAEWDGAQEVVAFYFQQCTLAALAQREVNSSVEEYVRDWDLAEAVARDAVAAAFAADFSSDESGEQVEILARGLQIVQVPSEFDPDYLLTRSVDPYENLHPEEAELLKLEDPLIEGE
;
A
#
# COMPACT_ATOMS: atom_id res chain seq x y z
N MET A 1 -64.68 23.79 -4.87
CA MET A 1 -64.65 22.62 -3.97
C MET A 1 -64.14 21.42 -4.76
N ASP A 2 -62.96 21.49 -5.37
CA ASP A 2 -61.62 21.51 -4.75
C ASP A 2 -61.36 20.28 -3.88
N SER A 3 -60.75 19.25 -4.48
CA SER A 3 -59.43 18.81 -4.02
C SER A 3 -58.71 18.04 -5.14
N ALA A 4 -57.44 18.35 -5.28
CA ALA A 4 -56.61 18.11 -6.44
C ALA A 4 -55.59 16.97 -6.18
N ARG A 5 -55.20 16.30 -7.28
CA ARG A 5 -53.82 16.05 -7.70
C ARG A 5 -52.86 15.37 -6.70
N GLY A 6 -52.37 14.18 -7.08
CA GLY A 6 -51.06 13.73 -6.61
C GLY A 6 -50.73 12.25 -6.83
N ARG A 7 -50.26 11.89 -8.03
CA ARG A 7 -49.33 10.76 -8.20
C ARG A 7 -48.14 10.99 -7.27
N ARG A 8 -47.80 10.02 -6.42
CA ARG A 8 -46.49 9.93 -5.77
C ARG A 8 -45.93 8.52 -5.91
N THR A 9 -45.07 8.41 -6.91
CA THR A 9 -43.85 7.59 -6.94
C THR A 9 -43.26 7.41 -5.54
N LYS A 10 -42.93 6.16 -5.18
CA LYS A 10 -41.93 5.87 -4.15
C LYS A 10 -40.63 5.50 -4.85
N LEU A 11 -39.88 6.54 -5.16
CA LEU A 11 -38.43 6.57 -5.37
C LEU A 11 -37.77 6.83 -4.01
N ALA A 12 -36.49 6.49 -3.91
CA ALA A 12 -35.52 6.83 -2.87
C ALA A 12 -35.30 5.80 -1.74
N ALA A 13 -34.33 4.92 -1.97
CA ALA A 13 -33.19 4.68 -1.07
C ALA A 13 -32.04 4.10 -1.92
N ALA A 14 -31.56 4.91 -2.86
CA ALA A 14 -30.24 4.75 -3.46
C ALA A 14 -29.30 5.64 -2.63
N GLY A 15 -28.25 5.07 -2.05
CA GLY A 15 -27.32 5.84 -1.24
C GLY A 15 -26.38 4.95 -0.42
N LEU A 16 -25.36 4.39 -1.06
CA LEU A 16 -23.99 4.79 -0.74
C LEU A 16 -23.09 4.44 -1.94
N ILE A 17 -22.18 5.35 -2.21
CA ILE A 17 -21.44 5.54 -3.45
C ILE A 17 -20.29 4.52 -3.49
N ILE A 18 -20.28 3.70 -4.55
CA ILE A 18 -19.07 3.04 -5.03
C ILE A 18 -18.30 4.12 -5.79
N ALA A 19 -17.17 4.53 -5.23
CA ALA A 19 -16.14 5.27 -5.93
C ALA A 19 -14.80 4.90 -5.31
N VAL A 20 -14.11 3.95 -5.94
CA VAL A 20 -12.69 4.14 -6.25
C VAL A 20 -12.54 3.73 -7.70
N ALA A 21 -12.33 4.76 -8.51
CA ALA A 21 -12.16 4.67 -9.93
C ALA A 21 -10.73 4.19 -10.22
N ALA A 22 -10.63 3.06 -10.91
CA ALA A 22 -9.51 2.85 -11.81
C ALA A 22 -9.72 3.78 -13.01
N ALA A 23 -9.18 5.00 -12.90
CA ALA A 23 -8.80 5.91 -14.00
C ALA A 23 -8.57 7.34 -13.47
N GLY A 24 -7.31 7.67 -13.22
CA GLY A 24 -6.83 9.03 -12.98
C GLY A 24 -6.31 9.23 -11.57
N ALA A 25 -4.99 9.11 -11.41
CA ALA A 25 -4.24 9.31 -10.17
C ALA A 25 -4.68 8.39 -9.01
N ILE A 26 -3.84 7.41 -8.68
CA ILE A 26 -3.93 6.72 -7.40
C ILE A 26 -3.40 7.71 -6.35
N GLY A 27 -4.33 8.59 -5.98
CA GLY A 27 -4.20 9.63 -4.98
C GLY A 27 -5.59 9.87 -4.42
N VAL A 28 -6.01 9.01 -3.50
CA VAL A 28 -7.23 9.23 -2.70
C VAL A 28 -6.98 8.81 -1.25
N SER A 29 -6.51 9.80 -0.49
CA SER A 29 -7.03 10.19 0.85
C SER A 29 -6.73 9.31 2.05
N LYS A 30 -5.57 9.57 2.69
CA LYS A 30 -5.45 9.58 4.16
C LYS A 30 -6.28 10.77 4.71
N PHE A 31 -7.59 10.59 4.88
CA PHE A 31 -8.44 11.56 5.62
C PHE A 31 -9.31 10.85 6.66
N ILE A 32 -8.68 10.42 7.75
CA ILE A 32 -9.38 10.16 9.02
C ILE A 32 -8.59 10.79 10.17
N THR A 33 -8.32 12.10 10.12
CA THR A 33 -7.85 12.86 11.30
C THR A 33 -8.05 14.37 11.14
N ALA A 34 -9.28 14.82 10.92
CA ALA A 34 -9.70 16.16 11.33
C ALA A 34 -11.23 16.22 11.37
N ASN A 35 -11.78 16.58 12.53
CA ASN A 35 -13.19 16.84 12.81
C ASN A 35 -14.07 15.63 13.16
N SER A 36 -13.94 15.18 14.41
CA SER A 36 -15.07 14.56 15.12
C SER A 36 -16.23 15.56 15.24
N PRO A 37 -17.45 15.12 14.92
CA PRO A 37 -18.57 15.35 15.82
C PRO A 37 -19.04 13.98 16.33
N SER A 38 -19.09 13.87 17.65
CA SER A 38 -19.69 12.77 18.40
C SER A 38 -20.99 12.25 17.77
N VAL A 39 -20.93 11.08 17.13
CA VAL A 39 -22.11 10.27 16.82
C VAL A 39 -22.06 9.06 17.74
N VAL A 40 -23.02 9.03 18.67
CA VAL A 40 -23.32 7.88 19.51
C VAL A 40 -23.67 6.72 18.57
N VAL A 41 -22.78 5.74 18.46
CA VAL A 41 -23.07 4.48 17.79
C VAL A 41 -23.92 3.66 18.76
N GLU A 42 -25.22 3.60 18.49
CA GLU A 42 -26.12 2.64 19.11
C GLU A 42 -25.72 1.24 18.62
N GLU A 43 -25.17 0.43 19.53
CA GLU A 43 -24.87 -0.99 19.31
C GLU A 43 -26.14 -1.73 18.90
N ASN A 44 -26.20 -2.21 17.67
CA ASN A 44 -27.08 -3.31 17.29
C ASN A 44 -26.23 -4.45 16.72
N SER A 45 -25.69 -5.24 17.64
CA SER A 45 -25.05 -6.52 17.37
C SER A 45 -26.08 -7.56 16.92
N SER A 46 -26.02 -8.00 15.66
CA SER A 46 -26.16 -9.42 15.32
C SER A 46 -25.74 -9.74 13.88
N SER A 47 -25.00 -10.86 13.76
CA SER A 47 -24.67 -11.68 12.58
C SER A 47 -23.62 -11.16 11.58
N GLY A 48 -22.40 -11.72 11.71
CA GLY A 48 -21.59 -12.10 10.55
C GLY A 48 -20.47 -11.18 10.10
N GLN A 49 -19.87 -10.35 10.97
CA GLN A 49 -18.61 -9.69 10.59
C GLN A 49 -17.51 -10.75 10.50
N ARG A 50 -17.08 -11.07 9.27
CA ARG A 50 -15.74 -11.62 9.03
C ARG A 50 -14.76 -10.65 9.70
N GLU A 51 -13.90 -11.16 10.58
CA GLU A 51 -12.86 -10.33 11.21
C GLU A 51 -12.08 -9.64 10.08
N GLN A 52 -11.97 -8.31 10.11
CA GLN A 52 -11.12 -7.52 9.22
C GLN A 52 -9.64 -7.74 9.59
N ARG A 53 -9.16 -8.97 9.41
CA ARG A 53 -7.74 -9.31 9.40
C ARG A 53 -7.31 -9.35 7.95
N ASN A 54 -6.24 -8.62 7.65
CA ASN A 54 -5.57 -8.70 6.36
C ASN A 54 -4.36 -9.66 6.53
N PRO A 55 -4.40 -10.89 5.99
CA PRO A 55 -3.27 -11.83 6.03
C PRO A 55 -1.98 -11.27 5.41
N ALA A 56 -2.10 -10.34 4.45
CA ALA A 56 -0.96 -9.62 3.89
C ALA A 56 -0.38 -8.57 4.84
N CYS A 57 -0.85 -8.48 6.09
CA CYS A 57 -0.27 -7.66 7.14
C CYS A 57 0.24 -8.50 8.32
N GLU A 58 0.04 -9.82 8.30
CA GLU A 58 0.46 -10.74 9.36
C GLU A 58 1.88 -11.28 9.11
N PRO A 59 2.64 -11.64 10.17
CA PRO A 59 3.98 -12.22 10.04
C PRO A 59 3.96 -13.57 9.32
N LEU A 60 5.08 -13.90 8.68
CA LEU A 60 5.36 -15.26 8.23
C LEU A 60 5.41 -16.23 9.43
N LEU A 61 4.43 -17.14 9.55
CA LEU A 61 4.48 -18.22 10.56
C LEU A 61 5.69 -19.13 10.25
N SER A 62 6.67 -19.13 11.15
CA SER A 62 8.01 -19.73 11.00
C SER A 62 8.06 -21.28 11.03
N ASP A 63 6.98 -21.98 10.70
CA ASP A 63 6.89 -23.45 10.81
C ASP A 63 7.19 -24.20 9.50
N SER A 64 7.87 -23.59 8.54
CA SER A 64 8.46 -24.33 7.41
C SER A 64 9.90 -23.88 7.17
N GLU A 65 10.79 -24.85 7.41
CA GLU A 65 12.20 -24.93 7.04
C GLU A 65 12.76 -23.70 6.30
N VAL A 66 13.57 -22.90 7.01
CA VAL A 66 14.50 -21.92 6.44
C VAL A 66 13.82 -21.05 5.37
N ALA A 67 13.19 -19.95 5.81
CA ALA A 67 12.92 -18.79 4.96
C ALA A 67 14.26 -18.24 4.45
N THR A 68 14.81 -18.94 3.46
CA THR A 68 15.82 -18.42 2.56
C THR A 68 15.13 -17.25 1.90
N SER A 69 15.79 -16.08 1.86
CA SER A 69 15.36 -14.94 1.04
C SER A 69 14.70 -15.47 -0.23
N PRO A 70 13.49 -14.99 -0.59
CA PRO A 70 12.79 -15.47 -1.76
C PRO A 70 13.76 -15.53 -2.93
N ASP A 71 13.89 -16.69 -3.58
CA ASP A 71 14.87 -16.90 -4.65
C ASP A 71 14.62 -15.87 -5.76
N THR A 72 15.47 -14.84 -5.83
CA THR A 72 15.28 -13.62 -6.63
C THR A 72 15.21 -13.92 -8.12
N ALA A 73 15.81 -15.04 -8.54
CA ALA A 73 15.80 -15.54 -9.91
C ALA A 73 14.40 -15.94 -10.43
N ASN A 74 13.37 -16.03 -9.57
CA ASN A 74 12.03 -16.51 -9.95
C ASN A 74 10.88 -15.57 -9.53
N THR A 75 11.14 -14.28 -9.26
CA THR A 75 10.11 -13.36 -8.72
C THR A 75 8.86 -13.24 -9.60
N SER A 76 8.98 -13.02 -10.91
CA SER A 76 7.82 -12.96 -11.82
C SER A 76 6.99 -14.26 -11.85
N THR A 77 7.67 -15.41 -11.78
CA THR A 77 7.03 -16.73 -11.67
C THR A 77 6.29 -16.88 -10.34
N ARG A 78 6.88 -16.39 -9.25
CA ARG A 78 6.27 -16.38 -7.91
C ARG A 78 5.01 -15.53 -7.88
N LEU A 79 5.06 -14.30 -8.41
CA LEU A 79 3.91 -13.40 -8.50
C LEU A 79 2.81 -13.97 -9.40
N THR A 80 3.17 -14.56 -10.55
CA THR A 80 2.21 -15.26 -11.42
C THR A 80 1.48 -16.38 -10.69
N LYS A 81 2.20 -17.16 -9.86
CA LYS A 81 1.59 -18.23 -9.08
C LYS A 81 0.58 -17.69 -8.05
N ILE A 82 0.85 -16.53 -7.46
CA ILE A 82 -0.10 -15.88 -6.54
C ILE A 82 -1.37 -15.50 -7.29
N VAL A 83 -1.26 -14.83 -8.43
CA VAL A 83 -2.40 -14.46 -9.28
C VAL A 83 -3.26 -15.69 -9.64
N GLN A 84 -2.63 -16.79 -10.07
CA GLN A 84 -3.32 -18.04 -10.40
C GLN A 84 -4.01 -18.67 -9.19
N THR A 85 -3.35 -18.64 -8.03
CA THR A 85 -3.93 -19.16 -6.78
C THR A 85 -5.12 -18.31 -6.33
N ALA A 86 -5.05 -16.99 -6.48
CA ALA A 86 -6.16 -16.07 -6.19
C ALA A 86 -7.38 -16.36 -7.10
N ALA A 87 -7.15 -16.58 -8.40
CA ALA A 87 -8.20 -16.98 -9.33
C ALA A 87 -8.88 -18.30 -8.91
N ASP A 88 -8.09 -19.31 -8.51
CA ASP A 88 -8.61 -20.59 -8.05
C ASP A 88 -9.42 -20.46 -6.76
N LEU A 89 -8.96 -19.64 -5.81
CA LEU A 89 -9.69 -19.33 -4.59
C LEU A 89 -11.06 -18.71 -4.89
N LEU A 90 -11.11 -17.73 -5.80
CA LEU A 90 -12.37 -17.09 -6.21
C LEU A 90 -13.33 -18.04 -6.91
N ARG A 91 -12.82 -18.99 -7.72
CA ARG A 91 -13.64 -20.01 -8.37
C ARG A 91 -14.23 -21.02 -7.41
N VAL A 92 -13.42 -21.50 -6.47
CA VAL A 92 -13.81 -22.55 -5.53
C VAL A 92 -14.78 -22.00 -4.49
N ASN A 93 -14.50 -20.80 -3.98
CA ASN A 93 -15.27 -20.22 -2.87
C ASN A 93 -16.43 -19.33 -3.31
N GLY A 94 -16.41 -18.86 -4.57
CA GLY A 94 -17.27 -17.80 -5.08
C GLY A 94 -16.61 -16.42 -4.92
N ALA A 95 -16.96 -15.48 -5.80
CA ALA A 95 -16.45 -14.12 -5.78
C ALA A 95 -17.51 -13.13 -5.29
N ALA A 96 -17.08 -12.15 -4.49
CA ALA A 96 -17.90 -11.05 -4.00
C ALA A 96 -17.23 -9.70 -4.31
N TRP A 97 -18.02 -8.62 -4.33
CA TRP A 97 -17.50 -7.26 -4.55
C TRP A 97 -16.72 -6.70 -3.35
N GLY A 98 -16.81 -7.35 -2.21
CA GLY A 98 -16.13 -6.95 -0.99
C GLY A 98 -16.51 -7.86 0.19
N PRO A 99 -15.70 -7.88 1.25
CA PRO A 99 -15.93 -8.72 2.42
C PRO A 99 -17.28 -8.46 3.08
N GLN A 100 -17.79 -7.22 3.01
CA GLN A 100 -19.06 -6.79 3.59
C GLN A 100 -20.31 -7.34 2.91
N VAL A 101 -20.19 -7.83 1.66
CA VAL A 101 -21.30 -8.43 0.90
C VAL A 101 -21.09 -9.91 0.61
N ALA A 102 -19.95 -10.48 0.99
CA ALA A 102 -19.63 -11.89 0.81
C ALA A 102 -20.57 -12.77 1.66
N VAL A 103 -21.06 -13.86 1.08
CA VAL A 103 -21.93 -14.82 1.76
C VAL A 103 -21.24 -16.19 1.84
N GLY A 104 -21.20 -16.76 3.05
CA GLY A 104 -20.66 -18.10 3.26
C GLY A 104 -19.14 -18.15 3.05
N SER A 105 -18.70 -18.85 2.00
CA SER A 105 -17.29 -18.99 1.65
C SER A 105 -16.77 -17.90 0.72
N GLU A 106 -17.64 -17.13 0.06
CA GLU A 106 -17.25 -16.16 -0.98
C GLU A 106 -16.11 -15.23 -0.55
N LEU A 107 -15.23 -14.85 -1.47
CA LEU A 107 -14.08 -13.97 -1.22
C LEU A 107 -14.19 -12.72 -2.09
N SER A 108 -13.78 -11.57 -1.56
CA SER A 108 -13.40 -10.44 -2.41
C SER A 108 -12.12 -10.75 -3.20
N ILE A 109 -11.85 -9.97 -4.25
CA ILE A 109 -10.61 -10.14 -5.03
C ILE A 109 -9.39 -9.90 -4.14
N GLU A 110 -9.43 -8.83 -3.34
CA GLU A 110 -8.41 -8.48 -2.34
C GLU A 110 -8.18 -9.66 -1.36
N GLU A 111 -9.24 -10.18 -0.71
CA GLU A 111 -9.14 -11.34 0.19
C GLU A 111 -8.50 -12.55 -0.55
N ALA A 112 -8.80 -12.76 -1.82
CA ALA A 112 -8.22 -13.86 -2.59
C ALA A 112 -6.73 -13.68 -2.87
N PHE A 113 -6.25 -12.46 -3.15
CA PHE A 113 -4.82 -12.17 -3.30
C PHE A 113 -4.09 -12.33 -1.97
N GLU A 114 -4.66 -11.79 -0.89
CA GLU A 114 -4.12 -11.93 0.47
C GLU A 114 -3.98 -13.41 0.88
N HIS A 115 -4.98 -14.24 0.59
CA HIS A 115 -4.94 -15.68 0.86
C HIS A 115 -4.02 -16.47 -0.09
N ALA A 116 -3.75 -15.95 -1.28
CA ALA A 116 -2.90 -16.60 -2.28
C ALA A 116 -1.40 -16.41 -2.01
N GLY A 117 -1.02 -15.30 -1.38
CA GLY A 117 0.37 -15.02 -1.05
C GLY A 117 0.83 -15.71 0.23
N SER A 118 1.96 -16.39 0.17
CA SER A 118 2.66 -16.83 1.38
C SER A 118 3.52 -15.73 1.99
N VAL A 119 3.87 -14.69 1.21
CA VAL A 119 4.60 -13.51 1.66
C VAL A 119 3.71 -12.28 1.46
N PRO A 120 3.36 -11.56 2.54
CA PRO A 120 2.64 -10.29 2.50
C PRO A 120 2.98 -9.35 1.34
N GLY A 121 4.26 -9.01 1.17
CA GLY A 121 4.71 -8.09 0.13
C GLY A 121 4.50 -8.61 -1.30
N ASP A 122 4.59 -9.93 -1.52
CA ASP A 122 4.38 -10.49 -2.86
C ASP A 122 2.90 -10.52 -3.25
N ALA A 123 1.99 -10.75 -2.29
CA ALA A 123 0.55 -10.66 -2.53
C ALA A 123 0.18 -9.27 -3.05
N MET A 124 0.74 -8.26 -2.39
CA MET A 124 0.51 -6.85 -2.72
C MET A 124 1.03 -6.48 -4.11
N VAL A 125 2.27 -6.86 -4.41
CA VAL A 125 2.86 -6.63 -5.75
C VAL A 125 2.05 -7.35 -6.83
N ALA A 126 1.63 -8.59 -6.57
CA ALA A 126 0.85 -9.37 -7.54
C ALA A 126 -0.53 -8.75 -7.82
N GLU A 127 -1.21 -8.25 -6.79
CA GLU A 127 -2.48 -7.54 -6.94
C GLU A 127 -2.31 -6.25 -7.74
N MET A 128 -1.30 -5.43 -7.40
CA MET A 128 -1.02 -4.19 -8.13
C MET A 128 -0.68 -4.45 -9.61
N GLU A 129 0.13 -5.46 -9.91
CA GLU A 129 0.42 -5.82 -11.30
C GLU A 129 -0.84 -6.27 -12.04
N TRP A 130 -1.71 -7.05 -11.39
CA TRP A 130 -2.98 -7.43 -11.99
C TRP A 130 -3.87 -6.20 -12.24
N LEU A 131 -4.01 -5.29 -11.29
CA LEU A 131 -4.78 -4.05 -11.44
C LEU A 131 -4.25 -3.20 -12.61
N ARG A 132 -2.93 -3.08 -12.73
CA ARG A 132 -2.26 -2.37 -13.82
C ARG A 132 -2.56 -3.01 -15.18
N GLN A 133 -2.47 -4.33 -15.28
CA GLN A 133 -2.82 -5.06 -16.51
C GLN A 133 -4.31 -4.92 -16.84
N ALA A 134 -5.19 -5.07 -15.85
CA ALA A 134 -6.63 -4.89 -16.00
C ALA A 134 -6.99 -3.49 -16.52
N GLN A 135 -6.30 -2.45 -16.04
CA GLN A 135 -6.45 -1.09 -16.56
C GLN A 135 -5.96 -0.97 -18.00
N ARG A 136 -4.80 -1.55 -18.32
CA ARG A 136 -4.24 -1.56 -19.68
C ARG A 136 -5.17 -2.24 -20.69
N ASP A 137 -5.83 -3.30 -20.24
CA ASP A 137 -6.75 -4.10 -21.04
C ASP A 137 -8.18 -3.50 -21.07
N GLY A 138 -8.39 -2.35 -20.41
CA GLY A 138 -9.66 -1.62 -20.43
C GLY A 138 -10.78 -2.33 -19.68
N LEU A 139 -10.44 -3.19 -18.71
CA LEU A 139 -11.40 -4.00 -17.94
C LEU A 139 -12.43 -3.14 -17.19
N TYR A 140 -12.00 -1.94 -16.77
CA TYR A 140 -12.85 -0.98 -16.06
C TYR A 140 -13.57 0.02 -16.98
N ASP A 141 -13.16 0.13 -18.25
CA ASP A 141 -13.74 1.08 -19.22
C ASP A 141 -15.00 0.53 -19.93
N GLY A 142 -15.24 -0.78 -19.81
CA GLY A 142 -16.32 -1.50 -20.48
C GLY A 142 -17.65 -1.55 -19.70
N ALA A 143 -18.73 -1.93 -20.40
CA ALA A 143 -20.05 -2.13 -19.81
C ALA A 143 -20.23 -3.48 -19.06
N ASP A 144 -19.28 -4.41 -19.19
CA ASP A 144 -19.30 -5.73 -18.54
C ASP A 144 -18.28 -5.79 -17.39
N GLN A 145 -18.60 -5.07 -16.32
CA GLN A 145 -17.89 -5.14 -15.04
C GLN A 145 -18.50 -6.24 -14.16
N SER A 146 -18.66 -7.46 -14.69
CA SER A 146 -19.13 -8.58 -13.87
C SER A 146 -17.98 -9.21 -13.09
N LEU A 147 -18.24 -9.70 -11.87
CA LEU A 147 -17.26 -10.45 -11.08
C LEU A 147 -16.69 -11.65 -11.86
N ASP A 148 -17.51 -12.30 -12.68
CA ASP A 148 -17.05 -13.40 -13.54
C ASP A 148 -16.02 -12.93 -14.59
N SER A 149 -16.19 -11.74 -15.16
CA SER A 149 -15.22 -11.13 -16.07
C SER A 149 -13.90 -10.83 -15.36
N LEU A 150 -13.96 -10.27 -14.14
CA LEU A 150 -12.78 -10.00 -13.32
C LEU A 150 -12.03 -11.29 -12.96
N VAL A 151 -12.73 -12.32 -12.49
CA VAL A 151 -12.14 -13.62 -12.13
C VAL A 151 -11.50 -14.30 -13.35
N ARG A 152 -12.14 -14.21 -14.53
CA ARG A 152 -11.55 -14.72 -15.78
C ARG A 152 -10.28 -13.96 -16.17
N HIS A 153 -10.26 -12.64 -15.96
CA HIS A 153 -9.06 -11.85 -16.22
C HIS A 153 -7.92 -12.23 -15.29
N ILE A 154 -8.17 -12.34 -13.97
CA ILE A 154 -7.15 -12.78 -12.99
C ILE A 154 -6.55 -14.11 -13.43
N ASP A 155 -7.38 -15.11 -13.79
CA ASP A 155 -6.86 -16.40 -14.24
C ASP A 155 -5.98 -16.35 -15.49
N SER A 156 -6.34 -15.48 -16.45
CA SER A 156 -5.55 -15.33 -17.67
C SER A 156 -4.29 -14.48 -17.49
N THR A 157 -4.15 -13.81 -16.35
CA THR A 157 -3.06 -12.87 -16.09
C THR A 157 -1.75 -13.63 -15.84
N THR A 158 -0.68 -13.16 -16.47
CA THR A 158 0.69 -13.63 -16.24
C THR A 158 1.55 -12.40 -15.98
N ILE A 159 2.37 -12.45 -14.94
CA ILE A 159 3.30 -11.37 -14.61
C ILE A 159 4.67 -11.76 -15.16
N SER A 160 5.17 -11.01 -16.14
CA SER A 160 6.48 -11.23 -16.74
C SER A 160 7.53 -10.27 -16.17
N ASP A 161 8.82 -10.59 -16.35
CA ASP A 161 9.90 -9.64 -16.00
C ASP A 161 9.77 -8.32 -16.78
N LEU A 162 9.24 -8.36 -18.01
CA LEU A 162 9.00 -7.15 -18.80
C LEU A 162 7.92 -6.27 -18.16
N ASP A 163 6.86 -6.89 -17.61
CA ASP A 163 5.82 -6.15 -16.88
C ASP A 163 6.39 -5.43 -15.66
N LEU A 164 7.28 -6.11 -14.92
CA LEU A 164 7.93 -5.56 -13.74
C LEU A 164 8.95 -4.48 -14.09
N VAL A 165 9.68 -4.62 -15.20
CA VAL A 165 10.56 -3.54 -15.71
C VAL A 165 9.73 -2.32 -16.14
N ASP A 166 8.63 -2.53 -16.86
CA ASP A 166 7.75 -1.46 -17.35
C ASP A 166 7.04 -0.70 -16.21
N HIS A 167 6.87 -1.32 -15.03
CA HIS A 167 6.20 -0.71 -13.88
C HIS A 167 7.15 -0.21 -12.79
N LEU A 168 8.21 -0.95 -12.49
CA LEU A 168 9.09 -0.72 -11.33
C LEU A 168 10.54 -0.40 -11.75
N GLY A 169 10.79 -0.32 -13.06
CA GLY A 169 12.07 0.09 -13.61
C GLY A 169 13.13 -1.00 -13.66
N PRO A 170 14.37 -0.66 -14.07
CA PRO A 170 15.43 -1.64 -14.32
C PRO A 170 15.84 -2.42 -13.06
N ASN A 171 15.69 -1.82 -11.88
CA ASN A 171 16.08 -2.39 -10.59
C ASN A 171 14.89 -2.97 -9.80
N TRP A 172 13.82 -3.36 -10.51
CA TRP A 172 12.58 -3.87 -9.92
C TRP A 172 12.79 -5.00 -8.91
N GLN A 173 13.77 -5.88 -9.13
CA GLN A 173 14.07 -6.99 -8.21
C GLN A 173 14.46 -6.48 -6.83
N ALA A 174 15.39 -5.52 -6.78
CA ALA A 174 15.86 -4.94 -5.53
C ALA A 174 14.73 -4.18 -4.81
N ALA A 175 13.86 -3.49 -5.55
CA ALA A 175 12.70 -2.81 -4.99
C ALA A 175 11.71 -3.82 -4.36
N ILE A 176 11.37 -4.91 -5.05
CA ILE A 176 10.50 -5.96 -4.52
C ILE A 176 11.15 -6.66 -3.31
N ASP A 177 12.45 -6.89 -3.33
CA ASP A 177 13.17 -7.52 -2.20
C ASP A 177 13.10 -6.66 -0.93
N VAL A 178 13.20 -5.33 -1.07
CA VAL A 178 13.00 -4.38 0.04
C VAL A 178 11.56 -4.47 0.57
N ILE A 179 10.56 -4.52 -0.31
CA ILE A 179 9.15 -4.63 0.10
C ILE A 179 8.89 -5.96 0.81
N GLY A 180 9.42 -7.07 0.26
CA GLY A 180 9.36 -8.38 0.89
C GLY A 180 10.02 -8.40 2.27
N THR A 181 11.15 -7.70 2.41
CA THR A 181 11.87 -7.54 3.69
C THR A 181 11.04 -6.79 4.72
N VAL A 182 10.42 -5.66 4.34
CA VAL A 182 9.55 -4.88 5.21
C VAL A 182 8.34 -5.69 5.65
N ALA A 183 7.74 -6.44 4.72
CA ALA A 183 6.50 -7.17 4.95
C ALA A 183 6.70 -8.53 5.63
N ALA A 184 7.90 -9.12 5.61
CA ALA A 184 8.18 -10.45 6.16
C ALA A 184 7.87 -10.58 7.67
N ASN A 185 8.06 -9.50 8.43
CA ASN A 185 7.78 -9.48 9.87
C ASN A 185 6.29 -9.24 10.17
N GLY A 186 5.47 -8.89 9.17
CA GLY A 186 4.14 -8.33 9.38
C GLY A 186 4.18 -6.86 9.77
N PHE A 187 3.05 -6.17 9.54
CA PHE A 187 2.96 -4.71 9.68
C PHE A 187 3.20 -4.24 11.11
N ASP A 188 2.48 -4.81 12.09
CA ASP A 188 2.57 -4.37 13.48
C ASP A 188 3.96 -4.58 14.07
N GLU A 189 4.62 -5.69 13.74
CA GLU A 189 5.97 -5.98 14.21
C GLU A 189 6.98 -5.06 13.54
N TYR A 190 6.89 -4.81 12.23
CA TYR A 190 7.78 -3.85 11.56
C TYR A 190 7.67 -2.44 12.17
N VAL A 191 6.44 -1.97 12.42
CA VAL A 191 6.19 -0.67 13.08
C VAL A 191 6.75 -0.68 14.51
N SER A 192 6.61 -1.78 15.24
CA SER A 192 7.21 -1.97 16.58
C SER A 192 8.74 -1.90 16.54
N MET A 193 9.38 -2.54 15.55
CA MET A 193 10.83 -2.47 15.34
C MET A 193 11.29 -1.03 15.06
N VAL A 194 10.57 -0.30 14.20
CA VAL A 194 10.83 1.12 13.91
C VAL A 194 10.67 1.97 15.18
N ARG A 195 9.66 1.72 16.00
CA ARG A 195 9.45 2.38 17.29
C ARG A 195 10.63 2.14 18.24
N ALA A 196 11.11 0.89 18.33
CA ALA A 196 12.18 0.50 19.24
C ALA A 196 13.59 0.90 18.77
N SER A 197 13.74 1.21 17.48
CA SER A 197 15.04 1.55 16.88
C SER A 197 15.57 2.92 17.31
N PRO A 198 16.90 3.14 17.31
CA PRO A 198 17.45 4.49 17.45
C PRO A 198 17.04 5.39 16.26
N ALA A 199 17.49 6.64 16.29
CA ALA A 199 17.32 7.52 15.13
C ALA A 199 17.99 6.89 13.89
N MET A 200 17.25 6.80 12.78
CA MET A 200 17.63 5.96 11.65
C MET A 200 17.63 6.69 10.30
N ARG A 201 17.05 7.87 10.20
CA ARG A 201 16.95 8.63 8.93
C ARG A 201 17.89 9.81 8.92
N ALA A 202 18.45 10.15 7.76
CA ALA A 202 19.11 11.44 7.60
C ALA A 202 18.09 12.59 7.69
N THR A 203 18.50 13.75 8.19
CA THR A 203 17.59 14.91 8.35
C THR A 203 17.12 15.46 6.99
N ASP A 204 17.91 15.24 5.93
CA ASP A 204 17.67 15.64 4.55
C ASP A 204 17.22 14.46 3.66
N ALA A 205 16.74 13.34 4.24
CA ALA A 205 16.34 12.16 3.48
C ALA A 205 15.30 12.45 2.36
N LEU A 206 14.33 13.34 2.62
CA LEU A 206 13.36 13.76 1.61
C LEU A 206 14.02 14.51 0.44
N ASP A 207 14.97 15.39 0.72
CA ASP A 207 15.71 16.13 -0.31
C ASP A 207 16.58 15.18 -1.14
N ILE A 208 17.21 14.20 -0.49
CA ILE A 208 17.98 13.14 -1.16
C ILE A 208 17.06 12.31 -2.07
N ARG A 209 15.90 11.87 -1.56
CA ARG A 209 14.91 11.11 -2.34
C ARG A 209 14.40 11.91 -3.54
N SER A 210 14.16 13.21 -3.36
CA SER A 210 13.79 14.13 -4.44
C SER A 210 14.89 14.29 -5.50
N ALA A 211 16.15 14.40 -5.07
CA ALA A 211 17.30 14.47 -5.98
C ALA A 211 17.47 13.17 -6.80
N LEU A 212 17.25 12.01 -6.18
CA LEU A 212 17.26 10.71 -6.88
C LEU A 212 16.09 10.60 -7.86
N ARG A 213 14.87 11.06 -7.50
CA ARG A 213 13.74 11.16 -8.44
C ARG A 213 14.10 12.03 -9.63
N GLY A 214 14.71 13.20 -9.41
CA GLY A 214 15.16 14.09 -10.48
C GLY A 214 16.13 13.42 -11.46
N LYS A 215 17.01 12.54 -10.96
CA LYS A 215 17.90 11.72 -11.80
C LYS A 215 17.14 10.65 -12.57
N ALA A 216 16.22 9.94 -11.93
CA ALA A 216 15.37 8.95 -12.59
C ALA A 216 14.55 9.58 -13.73
N VAL A 217 13.93 10.74 -13.49
CA VAL A 217 13.21 11.53 -14.49
C VAL A 217 14.12 11.93 -15.65
N ALA A 218 15.34 12.41 -15.37
CA ALA A 218 16.30 12.76 -16.41
C ALA A 218 16.74 11.57 -17.28
N LEU A 219 16.67 10.35 -16.74
CA LEU A 219 16.93 9.10 -17.45
C LEU A 219 15.69 8.53 -18.15
N GLY A 220 14.51 9.15 -17.96
CA GLY A 220 13.25 8.71 -18.56
C GLY A 220 12.48 7.67 -17.76
N PHE A 221 12.78 7.51 -16.47
CA PHE A 221 12.16 6.53 -15.57
C PHE A 221 11.19 7.16 -14.55
N GLU A 222 10.46 8.21 -14.95
CA GLU A 222 9.55 8.92 -14.04
C GLU A 222 8.41 8.01 -13.56
N ALA A 223 7.72 7.35 -14.50
CA ALA A 223 6.58 6.48 -14.19
C ALA A 223 7.01 5.27 -13.36
N GLU A 224 8.19 4.72 -13.66
CA GLU A 224 8.74 3.56 -12.98
C GLU A 224 9.20 3.88 -11.55
N TRP A 225 9.76 5.07 -11.35
CA TRP A 225 10.07 5.57 -10.01
C TRP A 225 8.79 5.73 -9.17
N ASP A 226 7.79 6.40 -9.74
CA ASP A 226 6.53 6.67 -9.04
C ASP A 226 5.81 5.35 -8.73
N GLY A 227 5.79 4.39 -9.67
CA GLY A 227 5.27 3.03 -9.47
C GLY A 227 5.96 2.27 -8.34
N ALA A 228 7.30 2.30 -8.27
CA ALA A 228 8.04 1.66 -7.17
C ALA A 228 7.70 2.26 -5.79
N GLN A 229 7.53 3.58 -5.71
CA GLN A 229 7.13 4.26 -4.48
C GLN A 229 5.66 3.98 -4.11
N GLU A 230 4.80 3.79 -5.12
CA GLU A 230 3.39 3.49 -4.96
C GLU A 230 3.16 2.11 -4.33
N VAL A 231 3.98 1.11 -4.62
CA VAL A 231 3.85 -0.21 -3.97
C VAL A 231 3.99 -0.12 -2.45
N VAL A 232 4.92 0.71 -1.97
CA VAL A 232 5.07 0.97 -0.52
C VAL A 232 3.83 1.68 0.02
N ALA A 233 3.35 2.70 -0.69
CA ALA A 233 2.15 3.45 -0.31
C ALA A 233 0.95 2.52 -0.13
N PHE A 234 0.72 1.64 -1.10
CA PHE A 234 -0.41 0.74 -1.13
C PHE A 234 -0.33 -0.29 0.02
N TYR A 235 0.85 -0.86 0.28
CA TYR A 235 1.07 -1.73 1.44
C TYR A 235 0.74 -1.03 2.76
N PHE A 236 1.30 0.16 3.00
CA PHE A 236 1.08 0.90 4.24
C PHE A 236 -0.37 1.35 4.39
N GLN A 237 -1.04 1.75 3.32
CA GLN A 237 -2.45 2.11 3.33
C GLN A 237 -3.32 0.94 3.77
N GLN A 238 -3.16 -0.23 3.14
CA GLN A 238 -3.96 -1.40 3.45
C GLN A 238 -3.77 -1.87 4.90
N CYS A 239 -2.52 -1.96 5.34
CA CYS A 239 -2.25 -2.42 6.69
C CYS A 239 -2.61 -1.40 7.77
N THR A 240 -2.52 -0.09 7.48
CA THR A 240 -2.99 0.95 8.41
C THR A 240 -4.51 0.89 8.59
N LEU A 241 -5.27 0.67 7.51
CA LEU A 241 -6.73 0.52 7.59
C LEU A 241 -7.13 -0.71 8.41
N ALA A 242 -6.47 -1.85 8.19
CA ALA A 242 -6.67 -3.06 8.98
C ALA A 242 -6.29 -2.86 10.47
N ALA A 243 -5.15 -2.23 10.75
CA ALA A 243 -4.70 -1.95 12.11
C ALA A 243 -5.63 -0.96 12.84
N LEU A 244 -6.14 0.06 12.16
CA LEU A 244 -7.11 1.00 12.71
C LEU A 244 -8.41 0.31 13.15
N ALA A 245 -8.87 -0.67 12.37
CA ALA A 245 -10.07 -1.45 12.70
C ALA A 245 -9.90 -2.29 13.98
N GLN A 246 -8.65 -2.62 14.34
CA GLN A 246 -8.30 -3.46 15.50
C GLN A 246 -7.80 -2.65 16.71
N ARG A 247 -7.65 -1.33 16.57
CA ARG A 247 -7.03 -0.46 17.59
C ARG A 247 -7.79 -0.48 18.91
N GLU A 248 -7.06 -0.57 20.01
CA GLU A 248 -7.61 -0.32 21.34
C GLU A 248 -8.08 1.13 21.49
N VAL A 249 -9.33 1.32 21.93
CA VAL A 249 -10.02 2.63 22.01
C VAL A 249 -9.28 3.66 22.88
N ASN A 250 -8.46 3.22 23.84
CA ASN A 250 -7.82 4.08 24.84
C ASN A 250 -6.41 4.59 24.46
N SER A 251 -5.95 4.30 23.25
CA SER A 251 -4.60 4.63 22.80
C SER A 251 -4.59 5.84 21.85
N SER A 252 -3.54 6.67 21.92
CA SER A 252 -3.46 7.93 21.15
C SER A 252 -3.29 7.64 19.67
N VAL A 253 -4.24 8.12 18.85
CA VAL A 253 -4.20 7.94 17.38
C VAL A 253 -2.96 8.62 16.78
N GLU A 254 -2.60 9.79 17.31
CA GLU A 254 -1.49 10.60 16.81
C GLU A 254 -0.13 9.90 16.97
N GLU A 255 0.03 9.09 18.02
CA GLU A 255 1.27 8.35 18.26
C GLU A 255 1.42 7.17 17.28
N TYR A 256 0.34 6.43 17.01
CA TYR A 256 0.33 5.39 15.97
C TYR A 256 0.60 5.97 14.58
N VAL A 257 -0.08 7.07 14.23
CA VAL A 257 0.10 7.72 12.93
C VAL A 257 1.56 8.14 12.74
N ARG A 258 2.19 8.71 13.77
CA ARG A 258 3.60 9.08 13.71
C ARG A 258 4.52 7.89 13.48
N ASP A 259 4.29 6.78 14.17
CA ASP A 259 5.11 5.57 14.00
C ASP A 259 4.88 4.92 12.62
N TRP A 260 3.63 4.90 12.13
CA TRP A 260 3.29 4.43 10.80
C TRP A 260 3.93 5.30 9.71
N ASP A 261 3.85 6.61 9.83
CA ASP A 261 4.46 7.53 8.86
C ASP A 261 5.99 7.41 8.85
N LEU A 262 6.63 7.20 10.00
CA LEU A 262 8.07 6.91 10.07
C LEU A 262 8.43 5.57 9.45
N ALA A 263 7.64 4.53 9.71
CA ALA A 263 7.85 3.21 9.14
C ALA A 263 7.70 3.24 7.61
N GLU A 264 6.69 3.94 7.10
CA GLU A 264 6.46 4.15 5.67
C GLU A 264 7.62 4.94 5.04
N ALA A 265 8.06 6.02 5.68
CA ALA A 265 9.15 6.85 5.16
C ALA A 265 10.47 6.08 5.07
N VAL A 266 10.80 5.26 6.08
CA VAL A 266 11.99 4.36 6.04
C VAL A 266 11.88 3.35 4.89
N ALA A 267 10.69 2.77 4.66
CA ALA A 267 10.48 1.83 3.56
C ALA A 267 10.62 2.51 2.19
N ARG A 268 10.05 3.72 2.03
CA ARG A 268 10.18 4.54 0.81
C ARG A 268 11.62 4.92 0.51
N ASP A 269 12.40 5.27 1.53
CA ASP A 269 13.82 5.59 1.40
C ASP A 269 14.62 4.36 0.95
N ALA A 270 14.35 3.19 1.53
CA ALA A 270 15.01 1.95 1.13
C ALA A 270 14.66 1.53 -0.31
N VAL A 271 13.39 1.69 -0.73
CA VAL A 271 12.98 1.43 -2.12
C VAL A 271 13.60 2.44 -3.08
N ALA A 272 13.69 3.72 -2.71
CA ALA A 272 14.37 4.75 -3.50
C ALA A 272 15.85 4.42 -3.69
N ALA A 273 16.53 3.97 -2.63
CA ALA A 273 17.91 3.52 -2.68
C ALA A 273 18.08 2.31 -3.60
N ALA A 274 17.21 1.29 -3.46
CA ALA A 274 17.23 0.09 -4.28
C ALA A 274 16.99 0.41 -5.76
N PHE A 275 16.03 1.27 -6.06
CA PHE A 275 15.73 1.72 -7.42
C PHE A 275 16.94 2.44 -8.04
N ALA A 276 17.63 3.28 -7.28
CA ALA A 276 18.72 4.11 -7.78
C ALA A 276 20.12 3.47 -7.72
N ALA A 277 20.26 2.24 -7.23
CA ALA A 277 21.56 1.59 -6.99
C ALA A 277 22.50 1.62 -8.21
N ASP A 278 21.95 1.39 -9.41
CA ASP A 278 22.71 1.34 -10.66
C ASP A 278 22.80 2.69 -11.40
N PHE A 279 22.21 3.76 -10.85
CA PHE A 279 22.37 5.12 -11.40
C PHE A 279 23.64 5.81 -10.89
N SER A 280 24.54 5.05 -10.25
CA SER A 280 25.58 5.59 -9.40
C SER A 280 26.78 6.18 -10.17
N SER A 281 26.79 7.51 -10.28
CA SER A 281 28.03 8.29 -10.16
C SER A 281 28.45 8.39 -8.68
N ASP A 282 29.70 8.72 -8.37
CA ASP A 282 30.21 8.79 -6.98
C ASP A 282 29.28 9.57 -6.02
N GLU A 283 28.74 10.73 -6.44
CA GLU A 283 27.80 11.53 -5.62
C GLU A 283 26.42 10.86 -5.40
N SER A 284 25.94 10.05 -6.35
CA SER A 284 24.69 9.31 -6.20
C SER A 284 24.88 8.09 -5.30
N GLY A 285 26.09 7.51 -5.26
CA GLY A 285 26.42 6.37 -4.42
C GLY A 285 26.26 6.70 -2.93
N GLU A 286 26.81 7.83 -2.49
CA GLU A 286 26.66 8.29 -1.10
C GLU A 286 25.18 8.53 -0.73
N GLN A 287 24.41 9.14 -1.64
CA GLN A 287 22.97 9.37 -1.45
C GLN A 287 22.18 8.05 -1.29
N VAL A 288 22.48 7.05 -2.13
CA VAL A 288 21.87 5.71 -2.06
C VAL A 288 22.22 5.03 -0.74
N GLU A 289 23.48 5.08 -0.31
CA GLU A 289 23.93 4.49 0.96
C GLU A 289 23.23 5.13 2.17
N ILE A 290 23.09 6.47 2.16
CA ILE A 290 22.40 7.21 3.22
C ILE A 290 20.94 6.75 3.36
N LEU A 291 20.20 6.64 2.25
CA LEU A 291 18.80 6.22 2.29
C LEU A 291 18.63 4.74 2.68
N ALA A 292 19.50 3.85 2.19
CA ALA A 292 19.44 2.42 2.50
C ALA A 292 19.71 2.12 3.98
N ARG A 293 20.50 2.97 4.66
CA ARG A 293 20.95 2.75 6.04
C ARG A 293 19.79 2.71 7.05
N GLY A 294 18.70 3.43 6.81
CA GLY A 294 17.56 3.46 7.73
C GLY A 294 16.93 2.09 7.96
N LEU A 295 16.70 1.33 6.89
CA LEU A 295 16.15 -0.03 6.99
C LEU A 295 17.14 -0.99 7.67
N GLN A 296 18.44 -0.87 7.39
CA GLN A 296 19.47 -1.70 8.04
C GLN A 296 19.49 -1.49 9.56
N ILE A 297 19.39 -0.25 10.02
CA ILE A 297 19.28 0.08 11.45
C ILE A 297 18.03 -0.55 12.06
N VAL A 298 16.89 -0.52 11.37
CA VAL A 298 15.64 -1.13 11.85
C VAL A 298 15.77 -2.66 11.96
N GLN A 299 16.46 -3.31 11.02
CA GLN A 299 16.62 -4.76 11.01
C GLN A 299 17.55 -5.27 12.11
N VAL A 300 18.66 -4.57 12.36
CA VAL A 300 19.68 -4.98 13.33
C VAL A 300 20.14 -3.80 14.21
N PRO A 301 19.25 -3.22 15.03
CA PRO A 301 19.52 -1.97 15.75
C PRO A 301 20.70 -2.09 16.72
N SER A 302 21.03 -3.30 17.19
CA SER A 302 22.18 -3.55 18.06
C SER A 302 23.54 -3.40 17.38
N GLU A 303 23.60 -3.39 16.05
CA GLU A 303 24.85 -3.27 15.28
C GLU A 303 25.25 -1.81 15.01
N PHE A 304 24.39 -0.85 15.34
CA PHE A 304 24.60 0.56 15.07
C PHE A 304 24.72 1.37 16.35
N ASP A 305 25.80 2.13 16.46
CA ASP A 305 25.95 3.12 17.52
C ASP A 305 24.98 4.30 17.30
N PRO A 306 24.52 4.97 18.38
CA PRO A 306 23.72 6.17 18.27
C PRO A 306 24.44 7.25 17.46
N ASP A 307 23.83 7.66 16.35
CA ASP A 307 24.34 8.70 15.46
C ASP A 307 23.47 9.96 15.63
N TYR A 308 24.08 11.04 16.13
CA TYR A 308 23.37 12.29 16.42
C TYR A 308 23.02 13.09 15.15
N LEU A 309 23.51 12.67 13.98
CA LEU A 309 23.13 13.23 12.69
C LEU A 309 21.84 12.60 12.15
N LEU A 310 21.41 11.48 12.73
CA LEU A 310 20.17 10.79 12.35
C LEU A 310 18.98 11.31 13.16
N THR A 311 17.80 11.20 12.58
CA THR A 311 16.52 11.63 13.13
C THR A 311 15.48 10.52 13.10
N ARG A 312 14.38 10.75 13.83
CA ARG A 312 13.12 10.00 13.77
C ARG A 312 11.97 10.85 13.21
N SER A 313 12.26 12.11 12.86
CA SER A 313 11.26 13.03 12.34
C SER A 313 10.93 12.71 10.89
N VAL A 314 9.67 12.97 10.56
CA VAL A 314 9.07 12.78 9.24
C VAL A 314 8.31 14.05 8.94
N ASP A 315 8.45 14.58 7.73
CA ASP A 315 7.61 15.70 7.30
C ASP A 315 6.18 15.19 7.09
N PRO A 316 5.13 15.84 7.65
CA PRO A 316 3.76 15.35 7.59
C PRO A 316 3.21 15.06 6.19
N TYR A 317 3.82 15.63 5.14
CA TYR A 317 3.39 15.48 3.75
C TYR A 317 4.34 14.61 2.92
N GLU A 318 5.46 14.12 3.48
CA GLU A 318 6.49 13.45 2.65
C GLU A 318 6.07 12.10 2.08
N ASN A 319 5.14 11.42 2.74
CA ASN A 319 4.62 10.12 2.31
C ASN A 319 3.46 10.25 1.32
N LEU A 320 2.97 11.47 1.08
CA LEU A 320 1.92 11.70 0.10
C LEU A 320 2.48 11.69 -1.32
N HIS A 321 1.63 11.35 -2.28
CA HIS A 321 1.98 11.56 -3.67
C HIS A 321 2.26 13.06 -3.91
N PRO A 322 3.22 13.46 -4.77
CA PRO A 322 3.55 14.87 -4.99
C PRO A 322 2.33 15.75 -5.30
N GLU A 323 1.41 15.24 -6.11
CA GLU A 323 0.16 15.94 -6.44
C GLU A 323 -0.75 16.15 -5.23
N GLU A 324 -0.86 15.15 -4.34
CA GLU A 324 -1.65 15.25 -3.11
C GLU A 324 -1.01 16.22 -2.11
N ALA A 325 0.32 16.18 -2.00
CA ALA A 325 1.07 17.10 -1.16
C ALA A 325 0.89 18.56 -1.63
N GLU A 326 0.86 18.79 -2.95
CA GLU A 326 0.60 20.12 -3.52
C GLU A 326 -0.84 20.58 -3.25
N LEU A 327 -1.84 19.70 -3.39
CA LEU A 327 -3.24 20.01 -3.07
C LEU A 327 -3.39 20.41 -1.60
N LEU A 328 -2.77 19.67 -0.68
CA LEU A 328 -2.85 19.96 0.76
C LEU A 328 -2.11 21.24 1.15
N LYS A 329 -0.98 21.55 0.50
CA LYS A 329 -0.29 22.84 0.66
C LYS A 329 -1.13 24.02 0.17
N LEU A 330 -2.04 23.80 -0.78
CA LEU A 330 -2.99 24.81 -1.26
C LEU A 330 -4.21 24.95 -0.33
N GLU A 331 -4.57 23.88 0.39
CA GLU A 331 -5.68 23.85 1.33
C GLU A 331 -5.35 24.39 2.72
N ASP A 332 -4.06 24.42 3.10
CA ASP A 332 -3.61 25.05 4.34
C ASP A 332 -3.67 26.58 4.18
N PRO A 333 -4.73 27.26 4.67
CA PRO A 333 -4.77 28.70 4.58
C PRO A 333 -3.74 29.19 5.60
N LEU A 334 -2.63 29.73 5.10
CA LEU A 334 -1.80 30.66 5.85
C LEU A 334 -2.72 31.52 6.72
N ILE A 335 -2.76 31.25 8.03
CA ILE A 335 -3.17 32.26 9.00
C ILE A 335 -2.01 33.25 9.05
N GLU A 336 -1.90 34.05 7.99
CA GLU A 336 -1.13 35.27 8.00
C GLU A 336 -1.91 36.30 8.83
N GLY A 337 -1.54 36.38 10.11
CA GLY A 337 -1.70 37.57 10.93
C GLY A 337 -3.02 37.73 11.68
N GLU A 338 -2.95 37.56 13.00
CA GLU A 338 -3.23 38.62 13.97
C GLU A 338 -2.42 38.41 15.26
#